data_AF-A0A7Y4JUI2-F1
#
_entry.id   AF-A0A7Y4JUI2-F1
#
_cell.length_a   1.000
_cell.length_b   1.000
_cell.length_c   1.000
_cell.angle_alpha   90.00
_cell.angle_beta   90.00
_cell.angle_gamma   90.00
#
_symmetry.space_group_name_H-M   'P 1'
#
loop_
_entity.id
_entity.type
_entity.pdbx_description
1 polymer ?
#
loop_
_entity_poly.entity_id
_entity_poly.type
_entity_poly.pdbx_seq_one_letter_code
_entity_poly.pdbx_strand_id
1 'polypeptide(L)'
;MLMDQLLAEVSRLHFPNTPATPAQLAAFEARVGWDVDEELRAFYLHCDGCTLFAPRADALYRVLPLAEIRRARLAIRASDEDRDGAPSVFTLVDMQDSDYVVMDSAQREAGRYPLFDAFHETFPEEMERIASSFAEFLERALRSCNRAFWLGSEPPRR
;
A
#
# COMPACT_ATOMS: atom_id res chain seq x y z
N MET A 1 10.85 -12.44 -5.65
CA MET A 1 10.89 -13.32 -4.46
C MET A 1 9.52 -13.93 -4.27
N LEU A 2 9.42 -15.12 -3.67
CA LEU A 2 8.11 -15.67 -3.31
C LEU A 2 7.54 -14.95 -2.09
N MET A 3 6.21 -14.89 -1.96
CA MET A 3 5.54 -14.15 -0.90
C MET A 3 6.02 -14.59 0.50
N ASP A 4 6.11 -15.90 0.76
CA ASP A 4 6.60 -16.44 2.04
C ASP A 4 8.01 -15.97 2.41
N GLN A 5 8.89 -15.77 1.42
CA GLN A 5 10.26 -15.27 1.65
C GLN A 5 10.24 -13.79 2.06
N LEU A 6 9.37 -12.99 1.42
CA LEU A 6 9.17 -11.59 1.77
C LEU A 6 8.63 -11.47 3.19
N LEU A 7 7.64 -12.29 3.55
CA LEU A 7 7.04 -12.31 4.89
C LEU A 7 8.04 -12.72 5.97
N ALA A 8 8.88 -13.72 5.70
CA ALA A 8 9.95 -14.11 6.61
C ALA A 8 10.97 -12.98 6.82
N GLU A 9 11.29 -12.21 5.79
CA GLU A 9 12.16 -11.03 5.90
C GLU A 9 11.51 -9.93 6.74
N VAL A 10 10.23 -9.61 6.47
CA VAL A 10 9.44 -8.63 7.24
C VAL A 10 9.43 -8.98 8.73
N SER A 11 9.16 -10.23 9.08
CA SER A 11 9.17 -10.66 10.49
C SER A 11 10.53 -10.56 11.16
N ARG A 12 11.62 -10.76 10.41
CA ARG A 12 12.96 -10.86 10.98
C ARG A 12 13.65 -9.51 11.10
N LEU A 13 13.43 -8.60 10.14
CA LEU A 13 14.24 -7.39 9.96
C LEU A 13 13.44 -6.08 10.07
N HIS A 14 12.12 -6.15 10.18
CA HIS A 14 11.24 -4.99 10.20
C HIS A 14 10.30 -5.00 11.40
N PHE A 15 9.28 -4.15 11.37
CA PHE A 15 8.38 -3.92 12.49
C PHE A 15 6.94 -4.29 12.08
N PRO A 16 6.61 -5.59 12.03
CA PRO A 16 5.25 -6.05 11.73
C PRO A 16 4.31 -5.77 12.91
N ASN A 17 3.05 -5.47 12.60
CA ASN A 17 1.99 -5.52 13.60
C ASN A 17 1.58 -6.98 13.87
N THR A 18 0.79 -7.18 14.92
CA THR A 18 0.13 -8.46 15.18
C THR A 18 -0.66 -8.91 13.94
N PRO A 19 -0.62 -10.21 13.57
CA PRO A 19 -1.42 -10.75 12.47
C PRO A 19 -2.90 -10.40 12.57
N ALA A 20 -3.54 -10.13 11.42
CA ALA A 20 -4.99 -10.06 11.35
C ALA A 20 -5.59 -11.47 11.48
N THR A 21 -6.76 -11.54 12.09
CA THR A 21 -7.57 -12.76 12.11
C THR A 21 -8.37 -12.88 10.80
N PRO A 22 -8.76 -14.11 10.39
CA PRO A 22 -9.67 -14.30 9.26
C PRO A 22 -10.99 -13.51 9.41
N ALA A 23 -11.48 -13.34 10.64
CA ALA A 23 -12.69 -12.56 10.92
C ALA A 23 -12.48 -11.06 10.66
N GLN A 24 -11.31 -10.51 11.00
CA GLN A 24 -10.98 -9.11 10.69
C GLN A 24 -10.85 -8.88 9.19
N LEU A 25 -10.28 -9.84 8.45
CA LEU A 25 -10.24 -9.78 6.98
C LEU A 25 -11.64 -9.81 6.37
N ALA A 26 -12.51 -10.72 6.81
CA ALA A 26 -13.88 -10.77 6.31
C ALA A 26 -14.67 -9.49 6.63
N ALA A 27 -14.47 -8.92 7.83
CA ALA A 27 -15.07 -7.65 8.20
C ALA A 27 -14.53 -6.48 7.36
N PHE A 28 -13.23 -6.51 7.02
CA PHE A 28 -12.63 -5.56 6.11
C PHE A 28 -13.24 -5.64 4.71
N GLU A 29 -13.30 -6.84 4.11
CA GLU A 29 -13.90 -7.09 2.79
C GLU A 29 -15.36 -6.60 2.74
N ALA A 30 -16.15 -6.91 3.77
CA ALA A 30 -17.52 -6.42 3.88
C ALA A 30 -17.63 -4.89 3.99
N ARG A 31 -16.67 -4.24 4.64
CA ARG A 31 -16.62 -2.77 4.81
C ARG A 31 -16.26 -2.06 3.51
N VAL A 32 -15.28 -2.59 2.76
CA VAL A 32 -14.76 -1.93 1.55
C VAL A 32 -15.48 -2.34 0.26
N GLY A 33 -16.17 -3.48 0.28
CA GLY A 33 -16.97 -3.98 -0.84
C GLY A 33 -16.15 -4.63 -1.97
N TRP A 34 -14.90 -5.02 -1.70
CA TRP A 34 -14.03 -5.73 -2.63
C TRP A 34 -13.25 -6.84 -1.91
N ASP A 35 -12.87 -7.87 -2.68
CA ASP A 35 -12.18 -9.05 -2.17
C ASP A 35 -10.66 -8.85 -2.12
N VAL A 36 -10.05 -9.21 -1.00
CA VAL A 36 -8.60 -9.21 -0.81
C VAL A 36 -7.99 -10.36 -1.62
N ASP A 37 -7.04 -10.03 -2.50
CA ASP A 37 -6.32 -11.03 -3.29
C ASP A 37 -5.42 -11.93 -2.44
N GLU A 38 -4.87 -12.99 -3.04
CA GLU A 38 -4.08 -13.99 -2.32
C GLU A 38 -2.82 -13.40 -1.66
N GLU A 39 -2.15 -12.44 -2.32
CA GLU A 39 -0.92 -11.83 -1.81
C GLU A 39 -1.21 -10.94 -0.61
N LEU A 40 -2.22 -10.06 -0.73
CA LEU A 40 -2.65 -9.22 0.38
C LEU A 40 -3.20 -10.07 1.54
N ARG A 41 -3.95 -11.15 1.26
CA ARG A 41 -4.48 -12.05 2.28
C ARG A 41 -3.35 -12.73 3.05
N ALA A 42 -2.34 -13.26 2.34
CA ALA A 42 -1.16 -13.85 2.96
C ALA A 42 -0.43 -12.81 3.83
N PHE A 43 -0.28 -11.58 3.35
CA PHE A 43 0.34 -10.50 4.12
C PHE A 43 -0.43 -10.16 5.39
N TYR A 44 -1.72 -9.87 5.31
CA TYR A 44 -2.50 -9.45 6.47
C TYR A 44 -2.68 -10.56 7.51
N LEU A 45 -2.78 -11.83 7.08
CA LEU A 45 -2.76 -12.98 8.00
C LEU A 45 -1.38 -13.22 8.64
N HIS A 46 -0.32 -12.61 8.12
CA HIS A 46 1.02 -12.67 8.67
C HIS A 46 1.35 -11.46 9.56
N CYS A 47 0.88 -10.27 9.18
CA CYS A 47 0.92 -9.06 9.98
C CYS A 47 -0.15 -8.06 9.50
N ASP A 48 -0.94 -7.48 10.42
CA ASP A 48 -1.94 -6.47 10.08
C ASP A 48 -1.29 -5.10 9.79
N GLY A 49 -0.57 -4.99 8.67
CA GLY A 49 0.30 -3.87 8.38
C GLY A 49 1.67 -3.97 9.05
N CYS A 50 2.59 -3.12 8.61
CA CYS A 50 3.94 -3.04 9.14
C CYS A 50 4.59 -1.70 8.82
N THR A 51 5.71 -1.42 9.48
CA THR A 51 6.63 -0.35 9.08
C THR A 51 7.96 -0.96 8.65
N LEU A 52 8.47 -0.57 7.50
CA LEU A 52 9.76 -1.04 7.00
C LEU A 52 10.87 -0.09 7.45
N PHE A 53 12.05 -0.66 7.71
CA PHE A 53 13.31 0.01 8.08
C PHE A 53 13.34 0.80 9.39
N ALA A 54 12.27 1.46 9.78
CA ALA A 54 12.16 2.26 11.01
C ALA A 54 10.82 2.02 11.73
N PRO A 55 10.73 2.29 13.05
CA PRO A 55 9.46 2.29 13.76
C PRO A 55 8.55 3.45 13.34
N ARG A 56 7.27 3.35 13.69
CA ARG A 56 6.13 4.12 13.14
C ARG A 56 6.30 5.64 12.99
N ALA A 57 7.08 6.32 13.83
CA ALA A 57 7.25 7.77 13.73
C ALA A 57 8.11 8.23 12.54
N ASP A 58 9.04 7.38 12.09
CA ASP A 58 10.09 7.76 11.13
C ASP A 58 10.10 6.88 9.86
N ALA A 59 9.12 5.98 9.73
CA ALA A 59 9.08 5.02 8.65
C ALA A 59 8.54 5.64 7.35
N LEU A 60 9.37 5.62 6.30
CA LEU A 60 8.93 6.00 4.95
C LEU A 60 7.86 5.04 4.44
N TYR A 61 8.07 3.74 4.60
CA TYR A 61 7.11 2.72 4.17
C TYR A 61 6.29 2.25 5.35
N ARG A 62 5.06 2.74 5.44
CA ARG A 62 4.09 2.30 6.44
C ARG A 62 2.91 1.61 5.76
N VAL A 63 2.97 0.28 5.65
CA VAL A 63 1.85 -0.50 5.15
C VAL A 63 0.71 -0.44 6.17
N LEU A 64 -0.43 0.08 5.76
CA LEU A 64 -1.54 0.40 6.65
C LEU A 64 -2.17 -0.89 7.23
N PRO A 65 -2.54 -0.91 8.52
CA PRO A 65 -3.41 -1.96 9.03
C PRO A 65 -4.79 -1.89 8.34
N LEU A 66 -5.50 -3.01 8.28
CA LEU A 66 -6.82 -3.12 7.64
C LEU A 66 -7.83 -2.07 8.14
N ALA A 67 -7.73 -1.67 9.42
CA ALA A 67 -8.60 -0.67 10.01
C ALA A 67 -8.36 0.76 9.49
N GLU A 68 -7.16 1.06 8.99
CA GLU A 68 -6.77 2.40 8.53
C GLU A 68 -6.91 2.58 7.01
N ILE A 69 -7.05 1.48 6.26
CA ILE A 69 -7.32 1.52 4.81
C ILE A 69 -8.67 2.18 4.55
N ARG A 70 -8.66 3.19 3.68
CA ARG A 70 -9.82 3.99 3.28
C ARG A 70 -9.68 4.43 1.82
N ARG A 71 -10.74 5.03 1.27
CA ARG A 71 -10.68 5.64 -0.07
C ARG A 71 -9.59 6.71 -0.10
N ALA A 72 -8.80 6.73 -1.17
CA ALA A 72 -7.68 7.67 -1.32
C ALA A 72 -8.14 9.13 -1.27
N ARG A 73 -9.27 9.46 -1.90
CA ARG A 73 -9.86 10.81 -1.84
C ARG A 73 -10.10 11.33 -0.42
N LEU A 74 -10.56 10.47 0.49
CA LEU A 74 -10.74 10.81 1.90
C LEU A 74 -9.42 11.00 2.64
N ALA A 75 -8.40 10.21 2.30
CA ALA A 75 -7.10 10.28 2.96
C ALA A 75 -6.25 11.48 2.49
N ILE A 76 -6.25 11.74 1.18
CA ILE A 76 -5.37 12.70 0.51
C ILE A 76 -6.03 14.09 0.42
N ARG A 77 -7.31 14.15 0.02
CA ARG A 77 -8.03 15.42 -0.21
C ARG A 77 -8.93 15.82 0.96
N ALA A 78 -9.04 14.98 1.99
CA ALA A 78 -9.97 15.16 3.12
C ALA A 78 -11.43 15.37 2.68
N SER A 79 -11.81 14.78 1.54
CA SER A 79 -13.13 14.92 0.90
C SER A 79 -13.54 13.60 0.23
N ASP A 80 -14.84 13.30 0.18
CA ASP A 80 -15.40 12.09 -0.47
C ASP A 80 -16.18 12.42 -1.75
N GLU A 81 -15.90 13.56 -2.38
CA GLU A 81 -16.52 13.94 -3.65
C GLU A 81 -15.84 13.26 -4.85
N ASP A 82 -16.59 13.02 -5.93
CA ASP A 82 -16.06 12.31 -7.11
C ASP A 82 -14.96 13.09 -7.84
N ARG A 83 -14.93 14.42 -7.73
CA ARG A 83 -13.84 15.26 -8.27
C ARG A 83 -12.51 15.00 -7.57
N ASP A 84 -12.55 14.49 -6.34
CA ASP A 84 -11.37 14.30 -5.49
C ASP A 84 -10.76 12.91 -5.65
N GLY A 85 -11.32 12.07 -6.52
CA GLY A 85 -10.78 10.76 -6.90
C GLY A 85 -11.85 9.70 -7.09
N ALA A 86 -11.48 8.63 -7.81
CA ALA A 86 -12.38 7.51 -8.05
C ALA A 86 -12.70 6.74 -6.75
N PRO A 87 -13.96 6.28 -6.55
CA PRO A 87 -14.37 5.59 -5.33
C PRO A 87 -13.75 4.20 -5.16
N SER A 88 -13.14 3.65 -6.22
CA SER A 88 -12.45 2.36 -6.24
C SER A 88 -10.99 2.45 -5.80
N VAL A 89 -10.44 3.65 -5.59
CA VAL A 89 -9.03 3.83 -5.22
C VAL A 89 -8.90 3.88 -3.69
N PHE A 90 -8.08 2.99 -3.13
CA PHE A 90 -7.87 2.83 -1.69
C PHE A 90 -6.38 2.98 -1.31
N THR A 91 -6.12 3.61 -0.17
CA THR A 91 -4.77 3.71 0.41
C THR A 91 -4.27 2.35 0.87
N LEU A 92 -3.02 2.02 0.57
CA LEU A 92 -2.39 0.78 1.04
C LEU A 92 -1.12 1.04 1.86
N VAL A 93 -0.28 1.98 1.42
CA VAL A 93 0.95 2.36 2.12
C VAL A 93 0.95 3.87 2.30
N ASP A 94 1.14 4.29 3.54
CA ASP A 94 1.38 5.68 3.91
C ASP A 94 2.87 5.97 3.72
N MET A 95 3.17 6.92 2.83
CA MET A 95 4.51 7.36 2.48
C MET A 95 4.93 8.63 3.23
N GLN A 96 4.15 9.03 4.25
CA GLN A 96 4.25 10.31 4.98
C GLN A 96 3.85 11.51 4.12
N ASP A 97 3.74 12.69 4.75
CA ASP A 97 3.42 13.96 4.08
C ASP A 97 2.17 13.91 3.17
N SER A 98 1.19 13.09 3.57
CA SER A 98 -0.05 12.82 2.82
C SER A 98 0.13 12.11 1.48
N ASP A 99 1.32 11.58 1.20
CA ASP A 99 1.60 10.73 0.04
C ASP A 99 1.25 9.27 0.34
N TYR A 100 0.71 8.57 -0.65
CA TYR A 100 0.31 7.18 -0.49
C TYR A 100 0.69 6.35 -1.70
N VAL A 101 0.98 5.07 -1.45
CA VAL A 101 0.80 4.04 -2.46
C VAL A 101 -0.64 3.56 -2.36
N VAL A 102 -1.34 3.60 -3.48
CA VAL A 102 -2.76 3.25 -3.59
C VAL A 102 -2.95 2.01 -4.47
N MET A 103 -4.06 1.33 -4.26
CA MET A 103 -4.59 0.30 -5.15
C MET A 103 -5.91 0.77 -5.75
N ASP A 104 -6.21 0.35 -6.98
CA ASP A 104 -7.52 0.54 -7.58
C ASP A 104 -8.26 -0.81 -7.61
N SER A 105 -9.31 -0.95 -6.80
CA SER A 105 -10.11 -2.19 -6.71
C SER A 105 -10.89 -2.49 -8.00
N ALA A 106 -11.04 -1.52 -8.90
CA ALA A 106 -11.64 -1.74 -10.22
C ALA A 106 -10.64 -2.30 -11.24
N GLN A 107 -9.33 -2.21 -10.97
CA GLN A 107 -8.27 -2.70 -11.85
C GLN A 107 -7.72 -4.01 -11.29
N ARG A 108 -8.17 -5.13 -11.84
CA ARG A 108 -7.67 -6.46 -11.46
C ARG A 108 -7.05 -7.17 -12.66
N GLU A 109 -5.75 -7.43 -12.58
CA GLU A 109 -4.98 -8.07 -13.65
C GLU A 109 -4.45 -9.41 -13.15
N ALA A 110 -4.76 -10.50 -13.87
CA ALA A 110 -4.37 -11.85 -13.49
C ALA A 110 -4.67 -12.21 -12.01
N GLY A 111 -5.77 -11.66 -11.46
CA GLY A 111 -6.20 -11.92 -10.09
C GLY A 111 -5.60 -11.00 -9.01
N ARG A 112 -4.75 -10.05 -9.37
CA ARG A 112 -4.02 -9.15 -8.45
C ARG A 112 -4.35 -7.68 -8.69
N TYR A 113 -4.16 -6.84 -7.68
CA TYR A 113 -4.28 -5.39 -7.81
C TYR A 113 -2.93 -4.72 -8.13
N PRO A 114 -2.83 -3.93 -9.21
CA PRO A 114 -1.68 -3.07 -9.44
C PRO A 114 -1.65 -1.94 -8.40
N LEU A 115 -0.45 -1.43 -8.15
CA LEU A 115 -0.20 -0.36 -7.18
C LEU A 115 0.34 0.89 -7.88
N PHE A 116 -0.11 2.03 -7.40
CA PHE A 116 0.17 3.34 -7.97
C PHE A 116 0.76 4.27 -6.92
N ASP A 117 1.65 5.15 -7.36
CA ASP A 117 2.03 6.32 -6.59
C ASP A 117 0.90 7.35 -6.65
N ALA A 118 0.45 7.81 -5.48
CA ALA A 118 -0.53 8.87 -5.33
C ALA A 118 0.11 10.02 -4.56
N PHE A 119 0.86 10.84 -5.30
CA PHE A 119 1.45 12.07 -4.81
C PHE A 119 0.36 13.10 -4.54
N HIS A 120 0.32 13.65 -3.32
CA HIS A 120 -0.81 14.46 -2.88
C HIS A 120 -0.99 15.75 -3.69
N GLU A 121 0.05 16.30 -4.32
CA GLU A 121 -0.09 17.51 -5.12
C GLU A 121 -0.86 17.25 -6.43
N THR A 122 -0.63 16.10 -7.07
CA THR A 122 -1.16 15.78 -8.41
C THR A 122 -2.29 14.74 -8.42
N PHE A 123 -2.65 14.16 -7.28
CA PHE A 123 -3.78 13.24 -7.16
C PHE A 123 -5.14 13.96 -7.23
N PRO A 124 -6.17 13.52 -7.97
CA PRO A 124 -6.28 12.24 -8.66
C PRO A 124 -5.86 12.27 -10.13
N GLU A 125 -5.39 13.40 -10.64
CA GLU A 125 -5.07 13.59 -12.06
C GLU A 125 -3.90 12.71 -12.53
N GLU A 126 -2.89 12.52 -11.67
CA GLU A 126 -1.72 11.71 -11.97
C GLU A 126 -1.58 10.57 -10.94
N MET A 127 -1.55 9.34 -11.44
CA MET A 127 -1.26 8.13 -10.66
C MET A 127 -0.35 7.21 -11.50
N GLU A 128 0.95 7.20 -11.20
CA GLU A 128 1.91 6.35 -11.91
C GLU A 128 1.86 4.92 -11.36
N ARG A 129 1.73 3.92 -12.24
CA ARG A 129 1.81 2.52 -11.82
C ARG A 129 3.25 2.19 -11.42
N ILE A 130 3.46 1.85 -10.15
CA ILE A 130 4.79 1.53 -9.61
C ILE A 130 5.03 0.03 -9.44
N ALA A 131 3.98 -0.77 -9.35
CA ALA A 131 4.07 -2.24 -9.28
C ALA A 131 2.84 -2.91 -9.88
N SER A 132 3.02 -4.13 -10.39
CA SER A 132 1.94 -4.97 -10.91
C SER A 132 1.23 -5.80 -9.84
N SER A 133 1.83 -5.95 -8.66
CA SER A 133 1.23 -6.61 -7.51
C SER A 133 1.84 -6.16 -6.19
N PHE A 134 1.23 -6.58 -5.07
CA PHE A 134 1.75 -6.31 -3.75
C PHE A 134 3.10 -7.00 -3.48
N ALA A 135 3.26 -8.26 -3.89
CA ALA A 135 4.54 -8.96 -3.72
C ALA A 135 5.69 -8.27 -4.50
N GLU A 136 5.44 -7.81 -5.73
CA GLU A 136 6.43 -7.04 -6.50
C GLU A 136 6.80 -5.73 -5.79
N PHE A 137 5.79 -4.98 -5.33
CA PHE A 137 6.00 -3.75 -4.57
C PHE A 137 6.84 -4.00 -3.33
N LEU A 138 6.47 -4.99 -2.52
CA LEU A 138 7.16 -5.31 -1.26
C LEU A 138 8.62 -5.72 -1.53
N GLU A 139 8.89 -6.53 -2.55
CA GLU A 139 10.26 -6.90 -2.94
C GLU A 139 11.09 -5.67 -3.33
N ARG A 140 10.53 -4.75 -4.12
CA ARG A 140 11.23 -3.53 -4.55
C ARG A 140 11.43 -2.56 -3.38
N ALA A 141 10.44 -2.42 -2.50
CA ALA A 141 10.54 -1.61 -1.29
C ALA A 141 11.63 -2.12 -0.34
N LEU A 142 11.68 -3.43 -0.07
CA LEU A 142 12.72 -4.05 0.77
C LEU A 142 14.13 -3.85 0.19
N ARG A 143 14.26 -3.94 -1.14
CA ARG A 143 15.54 -3.71 -1.85
C ARG A 143 15.95 -2.25 -1.98
N SER A 144 15.04 -1.31 -1.74
CA SER A 144 15.30 0.11 -1.92
C SER A 144 16.25 0.71 -0.88
N CYS A 145 16.41 0.03 0.26
CA CYS A 145 17.08 0.53 1.45
C CYS A 145 16.45 1.85 1.94
N ASN A 146 15.14 1.85 2.20
CA ASN A 146 14.36 2.99 2.70
C ASN A 146 14.32 4.20 1.76
N ARG A 147 14.26 3.97 0.43
CA ARG A 147 14.08 5.02 -0.58
C ARG A 147 12.82 4.73 -1.39
N ALA A 148 12.07 5.73 -1.83
CA ALA A 148 10.99 5.53 -2.80
C ALA A 148 11.59 5.00 -4.11
N PHE A 149 11.38 3.71 -4.42
CA PHE A 149 12.15 3.03 -5.47
C PHE A 149 11.78 3.46 -6.90
N TRP A 150 10.64 4.09 -7.07
CA TRP A 150 10.12 4.60 -8.34
C TRP A 150 10.57 6.04 -8.61
N LEU A 151 10.95 6.78 -7.57
CA LEU A 151 11.57 8.10 -7.70
C LEU A 151 13.05 7.89 -8.01
N GLY A 152 13.38 7.94 -9.31
CA GLY A 152 14.74 7.77 -9.79
C GLY A 152 15.75 8.68 -9.06
N SER A 153 16.99 8.23 -8.93
CA SER A 153 18.07 9.02 -8.33
C SER A 153 18.57 10.18 -9.20
N GLU A 154 17.82 10.64 -10.20
CA GLU A 154 18.19 11.83 -10.98
C GLU A 154 17.44 13.05 -10.43
N PRO A 155 18.14 14.07 -9.90
CA PRO A 155 17.50 15.37 -9.72
C PRO A 155 17.08 15.91 -11.10
N PRO A 156 16.03 16.74 -11.19
CA PRO A 156 15.63 17.34 -12.45
C PRO A 156 16.84 18.06 -13.06
N ARG A 157 17.18 17.71 -14.30
CA ARG A 157 18.17 18.45 -15.07
C ARG A 157 17.62 19.86 -15.25
N ARG A 158 18.22 20.81 -14.53
CA ARG A 158 18.04 22.24 -14.74
C ARG A 158 18.64 22.65 -16.08
#